data_AF-A0A1W4WV50-F1
#
_entry.id   AF-A0A1W4WV50-F1
#
_cell.length_a   1.000
_cell.length_b   1.000
_cell.length_c   1.000
_cell.angle_alpha   90.00
_cell.angle_beta   90.00
_cell.angle_gamma   90.00
#
_symmetry.space_group_name_H-M   'P 1'
#
loop_
_entity.id
_entity.type
_entity.pdbx_description
1 polymer ?
#
loop_
_entity_poly.entity_id
_entity_poly.type
_entity_poly.pdbx_seq_one_letter_code
_entity_poly.pdbx_strand_id
1 'polypeptide(L)'
;MDKMETSDSSSSESDENENELEGRAEELERQLADNKYLYDVHVELVNLYRQIGDLKSMRAAYERFYELFPLTPELWLTWLKIEMELAISPEDKKNVLGLFEKAVEDYFNQFVVGICSIFHGGIGI
;
A
#
# COMPACT_ATOMS: atom_id res chain seq x y z
N MET A 1 57.04 -14.32 -6.58
CA MET A 1 56.70 -12.88 -6.51
C MET A 1 55.40 -12.67 -7.23
N ASP A 2 54.29 -12.21 -6.66
CA ASP A 2 53.94 -11.94 -5.27
C ASP A 2 52.42 -12.09 -5.15
N LYS A 3 52.02 -12.58 -3.99
CA LYS A 3 50.65 -12.66 -3.52
C LYS A 3 50.17 -11.23 -3.26
N MET A 4 49.13 -10.78 -3.94
CA MET A 4 48.43 -9.56 -3.53
C MET A 4 46.93 -9.86 -3.43
N GLU A 5 46.57 -10.31 -2.23
CA GLU A 5 45.26 -10.14 -1.63
C GLU A 5 44.97 -8.64 -1.52
N THR A 6 43.83 -8.17 -2.01
CA THR A 6 43.24 -6.93 -1.48
C THR A 6 41.77 -7.21 -1.22
N SER A 7 41.49 -7.49 0.04
CA SER A 7 40.17 -7.53 0.63
C SER A 7 39.51 -6.16 0.50
N ASP A 8 38.37 -6.09 -0.16
CA ASP A 8 37.44 -4.97 -0.02
C ASP A 8 36.10 -5.54 0.44
N SER A 9 36.03 -5.74 1.75
CA SER A 9 34.85 -6.19 2.47
C SER A 9 34.21 -4.92 3.04
N SER A 10 33.40 -4.24 2.24
CA SER A 10 32.67 -3.04 2.65
C SER A 10 31.31 -2.99 1.96
N SER A 11 30.43 -3.92 2.31
CA SER A 11 28.98 -3.83 2.06
C SER A 11 28.27 -4.68 3.12
N SER A 12 27.98 -4.11 4.29
CA SER A 12 27.08 -4.76 5.28
C SER A 12 26.16 -3.79 6.01
N GLU A 13 26.35 -2.48 5.89
CA GLU A 13 25.52 -1.48 6.59
C GLU A 13 24.13 -1.26 5.94
N SER A 14 23.97 -1.58 4.65
CA SER A 14 22.68 -1.42 3.96
C SER A 14 21.74 -2.61 4.21
N ASP A 15 22.30 -3.81 4.35
CA ASP A 15 21.52 -5.05 4.48
C ASP A 15 20.93 -5.22 5.89
N GLU A 16 21.56 -4.65 6.93
CA GLU A 16 21.04 -4.69 8.30
C GLU A 16 19.73 -3.88 8.44
N ASN A 17 19.65 -2.71 7.81
CA ASN A 17 18.47 -1.85 7.88
C ASN A 17 17.27 -2.43 7.11
N GLU A 18 17.48 -3.14 6.00
CA GLU A 18 16.40 -3.80 5.25
C GLU A 18 15.82 -4.99 6.04
N ASN A 19 16.69 -5.80 6.67
CA ASN A 19 16.25 -6.90 7.55
C ASN A 19 15.44 -6.42 8.77
N GLU A 20 15.80 -5.28 9.38
CA GLU A 20 15.03 -4.72 10.49
C GLU A 20 13.63 -4.25 10.05
N LEU A 21 13.51 -3.67 8.85
CA LEU A 21 12.23 -3.23 8.29
C LEU A 21 11.33 -4.42 7.93
N GLU A 22 11.88 -5.49 7.36
CA GLU A 22 11.16 -6.72 7.08
C GLU A 22 10.65 -7.38 8.37
N GLY A 23 11.49 -7.48 9.40
CA GLY A 23 11.09 -8.02 10.71
C GLY A 23 9.95 -7.22 11.36
N ARG A 24 9.94 -5.90 11.19
CA ARG A 24 8.83 -5.05 11.65
C ARG A 24 7.56 -5.28 10.85
N ALA A 25 7.66 -5.45 9.52
CA ALA A 25 6.51 -5.76 8.68
C ALA A 25 5.85 -7.10 9.08
N GLU A 26 6.64 -8.12 9.40
CA GLU A 26 6.13 -9.41 9.91
C GLU A 26 5.39 -9.27 11.24
N GLU A 27 5.90 -8.46 12.18
CA GLU A 27 5.21 -8.23 13.46
C GLU A 27 3.88 -7.49 13.27
N LEU A 28 3.82 -6.50 12.37
CA LEU A 28 2.55 -5.82 12.04
C LEU A 28 1.57 -6.78 11.36
N GLU A 29 2.02 -7.63 10.45
CA GLU A 29 1.19 -8.68 9.83
C GLU A 29 0.66 -9.67 10.90
N ARG A 30 1.46 -10.01 11.92
CA ARG A 30 0.96 -10.80 13.06
C ARG A 30 -0.14 -10.08 13.84
N GLN A 31 0.03 -8.78 14.09
CA GLN A 31 -1.01 -7.97 14.74
C GLN A 31 -2.30 -7.90 13.90
N LEU A 32 -2.19 -7.85 12.56
CA LEU A 32 -3.33 -7.90 11.66
C LEU A 32 -3.98 -9.30 11.60
N ALA A 33 -3.19 -10.36 11.77
CA ALA A 33 -3.71 -11.72 11.89
C ALA A 33 -4.56 -11.90 13.16
N ASP A 34 -4.13 -11.29 14.27
CA ASP A 34 -4.90 -11.25 15.52
C ASP A 34 -6.12 -10.34 15.41
N ASN A 35 -5.94 -9.14 14.83
CA ASN A 35 -7.01 -8.17 14.62
C ASN A 35 -6.84 -7.37 13.32
N LYS A 36 -7.57 -7.80 12.28
CA LYS A 36 -7.57 -7.16 10.95
C LYS A 36 -8.19 -5.77 10.89
N TYR A 37 -8.88 -5.33 11.94
CA TYR A 37 -9.57 -4.03 11.97
C TYR A 37 -8.71 -2.90 12.54
N LEU A 38 -7.40 -3.12 12.71
CA LEU A 38 -6.47 -2.11 13.19
C LEU A 38 -6.05 -1.17 12.05
N TYR A 39 -6.74 -0.04 11.94
CA TYR A 39 -6.48 0.98 10.91
C TYR A 39 -5.04 1.50 10.94
N ASP A 40 -4.53 1.87 12.12
CA ASP A 40 -3.19 2.44 12.28
C ASP A 40 -2.10 1.45 11.83
N VAL A 41 -2.31 0.16 12.09
CA VAL A 41 -1.38 -0.91 11.70
C VAL A 41 -1.36 -1.06 10.18
N HIS A 42 -2.50 -0.98 9.49
CA HIS A 42 -2.54 -0.99 8.02
C HIS A 42 -1.80 0.21 7.42
N VAL A 43 -1.95 1.41 8.00
CA VAL A 43 -1.24 2.62 7.55
C VAL A 43 0.27 2.50 7.77
N GLU A 44 0.70 1.95 8.90
CA GLU A 44 2.12 1.73 9.18
C GLU A 44 2.71 0.67 8.23
N LEU A 45 1.98 -0.41 7.99
CA LEU A 45 2.41 -1.51 7.13
C LEU A 45 2.64 -1.06 5.67
N VAL A 46 1.71 -0.30 5.08
CA VAL A 46 1.91 0.23 3.72
C VAL A 46 3.09 1.20 3.63
N ASN A 47 3.35 1.97 4.68
CA ASN A 47 4.51 2.87 4.76
C ASN A 47 5.83 2.12 4.94
N LEU A 48 5.82 0.97 5.62
CA LEU A 48 7.00 0.10 5.73
C LEU A 48 7.32 -0.55 4.40
N TYR A 49 6.33 -1.15 3.72
CA TYR A 49 6.57 -1.73 2.39
C TYR A 49 7.09 -0.71 1.38
N ARG A 50 6.68 0.55 1.51
CA ARG A 50 7.23 1.66 0.72
C ARG A 50 8.71 1.92 1.01
N GLN A 51 9.14 1.80 2.26
CA GLN A 51 10.55 2.00 2.65
C GLN A 51 11.43 0.82 2.22
N ILE A 52 10.90 -0.40 2.32
CA ILE A 52 11.55 -1.63 1.86
C ILE A 52 11.65 -1.64 0.32
N GLY A 53 10.68 -1.03 -0.37
CA GLY A 53 10.61 -1.05 -1.83
C GLY A 53 9.96 -2.32 -2.39
N ASP A 54 9.35 -3.15 -1.53
CA ASP A 54 8.55 -4.30 -1.97
C ASP A 54 7.17 -3.87 -2.45
N LEU A 55 7.11 -3.58 -3.74
CA LEU A 55 5.91 -3.12 -4.44
C LEU A 55 4.80 -4.17 -4.47
N LYS A 56 5.15 -5.47 -4.48
CA LYS A 56 4.14 -6.53 -4.55
C LYS A 56 3.38 -6.61 -3.23
N SER A 57 4.12 -6.64 -2.13
CA SER A 57 3.53 -6.67 -0.78
C SER A 57 2.81 -5.36 -0.48
N MET A 58 3.34 -4.21 -0.92
CA MET A 58 2.65 -2.92 -0.82
C MET A 58 1.28 -2.94 -1.50
N ARG A 59 1.19 -3.42 -2.76
CA ARG A 59 -0.09 -3.51 -3.48
C ARG A 59 -1.07 -4.44 -2.78
N ALA A 60 -0.62 -5.60 -2.32
CA ALA A 60 -1.45 -6.54 -1.58
C ALA A 60 -1.96 -5.94 -0.24
N ALA A 61 -1.12 -5.18 0.46
CA ALA A 61 -1.50 -4.49 1.69
C ALA A 61 -2.58 -3.43 1.42
N TYR A 62 -2.43 -2.60 0.38
CA TYR A 62 -3.45 -1.63 -0.02
C TYR A 62 -4.77 -2.29 -0.45
N GLU A 63 -4.72 -3.42 -1.16
CA GLU A 63 -5.93 -4.17 -1.53
C GLU A 63 -6.67 -4.70 -0.30
N ARG A 64 -5.97 -5.30 0.67
CA ARG A 64 -6.57 -5.74 1.93
C ARG A 64 -7.14 -4.58 2.73
N PHE A 65 -6.43 -3.45 2.74
CA PHE A 65 -6.89 -2.24 3.41
C PHE A 65 -8.21 -1.76 2.77
N TYR A 66 -8.24 -1.67 1.43
CA TYR A 66 -9.43 -1.31 0.67
C TYR A 66 -10.63 -2.24 0.89
N GLU A 67 -10.39 -3.55 1.02
CA GLU A 67 -11.47 -4.52 1.30
C GLU A 67 -12.10 -4.34 2.70
N LEU A 68 -11.32 -3.86 3.67
CA LEU A 68 -11.76 -3.74 5.05
C LEU A 68 -12.28 -2.34 5.39
N PHE A 69 -11.75 -1.30 4.73
CA PHE A 69 -12.04 0.08 5.03
C PHE A 69 -12.24 0.92 3.76
N PRO A 70 -13.19 1.87 3.75
CA PRO A 70 -13.25 2.89 2.71
C PRO A 70 -11.95 3.73 2.78
N LEU A 71 -11.16 3.69 1.71
CA LEU A 71 -9.90 4.42 1.66
C LEU A 71 -10.17 5.93 1.55
N THR A 72 -9.46 6.70 2.36
CA THR A 72 -9.52 8.16 2.30
C THR A 72 -8.87 8.69 1.02
N PRO A 73 -9.17 9.94 0.60
CA PRO A 73 -8.66 10.44 -0.68
C PRO A 73 -7.15 10.54 -0.64
N GLU A 74 -6.60 10.85 0.53
CA GLU A 74 -5.18 10.97 0.80
C GLU A 74 -4.44 9.64 0.60
N LEU A 75 -5.03 8.51 1.03
CA LEU A 75 -4.45 7.18 0.83
C LEU A 75 -4.45 6.79 -0.65
N TRP A 76 -5.58 7.01 -1.34
CA TRP A 76 -5.67 6.79 -2.79
C TRP A 76 -4.65 7.62 -3.57
N LEU A 77 -4.51 8.91 -3.25
CA LEU A 77 -3.53 9.79 -3.87
C LEU A 77 -2.10 9.35 -3.59
N THR A 78 -1.82 8.84 -2.39
CA THR A 78 -0.49 8.35 -2.02
C THR A 78 -0.15 7.10 -2.85
N TRP A 79 -1.06 6.13 -2.93
CA TRP A 79 -0.86 4.93 -3.75
C TRP A 79 -0.67 5.26 -5.23
N LEU A 80 -1.52 6.14 -5.78
CA LEU A 80 -1.43 6.59 -7.17
C LEU A 80 -0.10 7.27 -7.48
N LYS A 81 0.39 8.16 -6.60
CA LYS A 81 1.69 8.83 -6.78
C LYS A 81 2.84 7.84 -6.86
N ILE A 82 2.84 6.83 -5.98
CA ILE A 82 3.87 5.80 -5.98
C ILE A 82 3.83 5.01 -7.29
N GLU A 83 2.66 4.56 -7.70
CA GLU A 83 2.50 3.80 -8.95
C GLU A 83 2.87 4.66 -10.18
N MET A 84 2.59 5.96 -10.17
CA MET A 84 3.02 6.91 -11.20
C MET A 84 4.55 7.08 -11.27
N GLU A 85 5.22 7.19 -10.12
CA GLU A 85 6.69 7.29 -10.06
C GLU A 85 7.37 6.02 -10.59
N LEU A 86 6.72 4.86 -10.40
CA LEU A 86 7.20 3.56 -10.85
C LEU A 86 6.85 3.27 -12.32
N ALA A 87 5.82 3.92 -12.87
CA ALA A 87 5.31 3.66 -14.21
C ALA A 87 6.21 4.25 -15.31
N ILE A 88 7.23 3.49 -15.70
CA ILE A 88 8.14 3.85 -16.80
C ILE A 88 7.59 3.30 -18.13
N SER A 89 7.03 2.09 -18.13
CA SER A 89 6.48 1.45 -19.33
C SER A 89 5.12 2.04 -19.73
N PRO A 90 4.76 2.06 -21.02
CA PRO A 90 3.39 2.37 -21.44
C PRO A 90 2.35 1.40 -20.85
N GLU A 91 2.73 0.17 -20.53
CA GLU A 91 1.85 -0.80 -19.86
C GLU A 91 1.58 -0.42 -18.40
N ASP A 92 2.61 -0.02 -17.67
CA ASP A 92 2.47 0.45 -16.29
C ASP A 92 1.58 1.70 -16.21
N LYS A 93 1.71 2.61 -17.18
CA LYS A 93 0.82 3.79 -17.27
C LYS A 93 -0.64 3.39 -17.47
N LYS A 94 -0.91 2.30 -18.20
CA LYS A 94 -2.27 1.77 -18.34
C LYS A 94 -2.78 1.19 -17.02
N ASN A 95 -1.92 0.52 -16.25
CA ASN A 95 -2.27 0.00 -14.93
C ASN A 95 -2.57 1.14 -13.93
N VAL A 96 -1.77 2.21 -13.94
CA VAL A 96 -2.03 3.43 -13.16
C VAL A 96 -3.39 4.03 -13.50
N LEU A 97 -3.73 4.11 -14.80
CA LEU A 97 -5.03 4.62 -15.24
C LEU A 97 -6.19 3.75 -14.72
N GLY A 98 -6.07 2.42 -14.77
CA GLY A 98 -7.07 1.53 -14.20
C GLY A 98 -7.20 1.69 -12.68
N LEU A 99 -6.08 1.91 -11.97
CA LEU A 99 -6.10 2.21 -10.54
C LEU A 99 -6.81 3.55 -10.24
N PHE A 100 -6.59 4.56 -11.08
CA PHE A 100 -7.26 5.85 -10.97
C PHE A 100 -8.77 5.74 -11.19
N GLU A 101 -9.20 4.99 -12.21
CA GLU A 101 -10.62 4.71 -12.46
C GLU A 101 -11.26 4.01 -11.25
N LYS A 102 -10.59 2.99 -10.68
CA LYS A 102 -11.04 2.30 -9.47
C LYS A 102 -11.18 3.25 -8.27
N ALA A 103 -10.21 4.13 -8.06
CA ALA A 103 -10.26 5.12 -6.99
C ALA A 103 -11.46 6.06 -7.16
N VAL A 104 -11.70 6.54 -8.39
CA VAL A 104 -12.82 7.43 -8.71
C VAL A 104 -14.17 6.72 -8.52
N GLU A 105 -14.29 5.47 -8.95
CA GLU A 105 -15.50 4.66 -8.74
C GLU A 105 -15.81 4.44 -7.26
N ASP A 106 -14.82 4.20 -6.40
CA ASP A 106 -15.01 4.07 -4.96
C ASP A 106 -15.66 5.35 -4.37
N TYR A 107 -15.16 6.53 -4.74
CA TYR A 107 -15.76 7.81 -4.33
C TYR A 107 -17.20 7.99 -4.81
N PHE A 108 -17.47 7.67 -6.07
CA PHE A 108 -18.82 7.77 -6.62
C PHE A 108 -19.76 6.76 -5.95
N ASN A 109 -19.31 5.54 -5.67
CA ASN A 109 -20.11 4.52 -5.01
C ASN A 109 -20.43 4.92 -3.57
N GLN A 110 -19.46 5.36 -2.77
CA GLN A 110 -19.71 5.85 -1.41
C GLN A 110 -20.77 6.97 -1.39
N PHE A 111 -20.75 7.86 -2.39
CA PHE A 111 -21.76 8.91 -2.55
C PHE A 111 -23.14 8.34 -2.94
N VAL A 112 -23.20 7.38 -3.86
CA VAL A 112 -24.45 6.76 -4.34
C VAL A 112 -25.12 5.91 -3.25
N VAL A 113 -24.37 5.21 -2.41
CA VAL A 113 -24.97 4.44 -1.29
C VAL A 113 -25.61 5.40 -0.28
N GLY A 114 -24.96 6.54 0.02
CA GLY A 114 -25.47 7.55 0.93
C GLY A 114 -26.81 8.15 0.46
N ILE A 115 -26.93 8.50 -0.81
CA ILE A 115 -28.23 8.99 -1.36
C ILE A 115 -29.29 7.88 -1.37
N CYS A 116 -28.92 6.63 -1.67
CA CYS A 116 -29.87 5.52 -1.70
C CYS A 116 -30.48 5.24 -0.32
N SER A 117 -29.69 5.36 0.76
CA SER A 117 -30.19 5.28 2.14
C SER A 117 -31.14 6.43 2.51
N ILE A 118 -30.92 7.63 1.97
CA ILE A 118 -31.79 8.79 2.19
C ILE A 118 -33.15 8.60 1.49
N PHE A 119 -33.16 8.09 0.26
CA PHE A 119 -34.40 7.91 -0.51
C PHE A 119 -35.23 6.68 -0.08
N HIS A 120 -34.61 5.60 0.43
CA HIS A 120 -35.37 4.44 0.94
C HIS A 120 -35.89 4.60 2.38
N GLY A 121 -35.37 5.58 3.14
CA GLY A 121 -35.89 5.95 4.46
C GLY A 121 -37.04 6.96 4.44
N GLY A 122 -37.46 7.43 3.25
CA GLY A 122 -38.32 8.59 3.07
C GLY A 122 -39.65 8.35 2.35
N ILE A 123 -40.24 7.16 2.42
CA ILE A 123 -41.64 6.93 2.03
C ILE A 123 -42.34 6.19 3.17
N GLY A 124 -42.65 6.94 4.22
CA GLY A 124 -43.28 6.44 5.43
C GLY A 124 -43.95 7.55 6.23
N ILE A 125 -44.64 8.47 5.54
CA ILE A 125 -45.67 9.36 6.10
C ILE A 125 -46.78 9.49 5.05
#